data_AF-A0A534AYC6-F1
#
_entry.id   AF-A0A534AYC6-F1
#
_cell.length_a   1.000
_cell.length_b   1.000
_cell.length_c   1.000
_cell.angle_alpha   90.00
_cell.angle_beta   90.00
_cell.angle_gamma   90.00
#
_symmetry.space_group_name_H-M   'P 1'
#
loop_
_entity.id
_entity.type
_entity.pdbx_description
1 polymer ?
#
loop_
_entity_poly.entity_id
_entity_poly.type
_entity_poly.pdbx_seq_one_letter_code
_entity_poly.pdbx_strand_id
1 'polypeptide(L)'
;MASKHSGRALHRRKPAPGRPEALKLPELLRSLLDEPGRAGIDRIANIFGMSKTQLATTLGLGRDSLYKAKRAASEKTQTRVREMLEVIVRVVPWAGGQPQAMAWYRAQPIAAFGDRTAEALVKEGKAAVVRDYLDFLSQGNFA
;
A
#
# COMPACT_ATOMS: atom_id res chain seq x y z
N MET A 1 -62.02 -6.73 10.07
CA MET A 1 -60.89 -5.78 10.01
C MET A 1 -59.78 -6.33 10.91
N ALA A 2 -58.75 -6.96 10.33
CA ALA A 2 -57.68 -7.60 11.10
C ALA A 2 -56.38 -6.84 10.84
N SER A 3 -55.86 -6.14 11.86
CA SER A 3 -54.56 -5.47 11.81
C SER A 3 -53.58 -6.23 12.68
N LYS A 4 -52.70 -7.02 12.06
CA LYS A 4 -51.53 -7.63 12.71
C LYS A 4 -50.34 -6.69 12.46
N HIS A 5 -49.88 -5.98 13.48
CA HIS A 5 -48.60 -5.28 13.44
C HIS A 5 -47.53 -6.15 14.09
N SER A 6 -46.78 -6.88 13.26
CA SER A 6 -45.58 -7.62 13.67
C SER A 6 -44.46 -6.63 14.00
N GLY A 7 -44.05 -6.60 15.27
CA GLY A 7 -42.83 -5.93 15.71
C GLY A 7 -41.62 -6.54 15.02
N ARG A 8 -40.97 -5.77 14.14
CA ARG A 8 -39.75 -6.18 13.45
C ARG A 8 -38.57 -6.02 14.41
N ALA A 9 -38.15 -7.12 15.03
CA ALA A 9 -36.93 -7.19 15.81
C ALA A 9 -35.76 -6.71 14.95
N LEU A 10 -35.14 -5.59 15.35
CA LEU A 10 -33.90 -5.10 14.79
C LEU A 10 -32.81 -6.10 15.17
N HIS A 11 -32.53 -7.04 14.26
CA HIS A 11 -31.36 -7.88 14.34
C HIS A 11 -30.13 -6.97 14.41
N ARG A 12 -29.53 -6.88 15.60
CA ARG A 12 -28.16 -6.39 15.79
C ARG A 12 -27.26 -7.19 14.86
N ARG A 13 -26.85 -6.58 13.75
CA ARG A 13 -25.83 -7.16 12.86
C ARG A 13 -24.55 -7.29 13.68
N LYS A 14 -24.13 -8.54 13.90
CA LYS A 14 -22.81 -8.90 14.44
C LYS A 14 -21.75 -8.21 13.57
N PRO A 15 -20.81 -7.44 14.14
CA PRO A 15 -19.75 -6.81 13.34
C PRO A 15 -18.92 -7.89 12.65
N ALA A 16 -18.64 -7.68 11.36
CA ALA A 16 -17.77 -8.53 10.57
C ALA A 16 -16.37 -8.60 11.21
N PRO A 17 -15.66 -9.74 11.11
CA PRO A 17 -14.35 -9.90 11.73
C PRO A 17 -13.37 -8.86 11.18
N GLY A 18 -12.76 -8.13 12.11
CA GLY A 18 -11.62 -7.22 11.99
C GLY A 18 -11.26 -6.75 10.58
N ARG A 19 -11.85 -5.63 10.16
CA ARG A 19 -11.18 -4.77 9.16
C ARG A 19 -9.84 -4.37 9.82
N PRO A 20 -8.67 -4.57 9.18
CA PRO A 20 -7.42 -4.10 9.77
C PRO A 20 -7.58 -2.61 10.04
N GLU A 21 -7.47 -2.23 11.31
CA GLU A 21 -7.45 -0.85 11.74
C GLU A 21 -6.41 -0.11 10.89
N ALA A 22 -6.66 1.18 10.58
CA ALA A 22 -5.67 2.01 9.90
C ALA A 22 -4.43 2.11 10.80
N LEU A 23 -3.49 1.18 10.64
CA LEU A 23 -2.23 1.18 11.37
C LEU A 23 -1.57 2.53 11.13
N LYS A 24 -1.12 3.18 12.20
CA LYS A 24 -0.29 4.38 12.09
C LYS A 24 0.93 4.06 11.21
N LEU A 25 1.38 5.02 10.38
CA LEU A 25 2.49 4.82 9.43
C LEU A 25 3.70 4.08 10.03
N PRO A 26 4.14 4.38 11.29
CA PRO A 26 5.25 3.66 11.91
C PRO A 26 4.96 2.17 12.18
N GLU A 27 3.74 1.84 12.60
CA GLU A 27 3.33 0.46 12.90
C GLU A 27 3.14 -0.36 11.63
N LEU A 28 2.58 0.26 10.59
CA LEU A 28 2.44 -0.38 9.29
C LEU A 28 3.82 -0.71 8.69
N LEU A 29 4.76 0.24 8.72
CA LEU A 29 6.14 0.00 8.26
C LEU A 29 6.83 -1.07 9.08
N ARG A 30 6.73 -1.04 10.42
CA ARG A 30 7.25 -2.11 11.28
C ARG A 30 6.66 -3.47 10.95
N SER A 31 5.36 -3.55 10.63
CA SER A 31 4.74 -4.83 10.25
C SER A 31 5.28 -5.40 8.93
N LEU A 32 5.77 -4.53 8.04
CA LEU A 32 6.23 -4.88 6.69
C LEU A 32 7.74 -5.16 6.63
N LEU A 33 8.49 -4.66 7.61
CA LEU A 33 9.93 -4.85 7.75
C LEU A 33 10.19 -5.95 8.79
N ASP A 34 10.97 -6.97 8.42
CA ASP A 34 11.49 -7.99 9.32
C ASP A 34 12.83 -7.49 9.96
N GLU A 35 13.77 -8.40 10.29
CA GLU A 35 15.17 -8.15 10.75
C GLU A 35 15.79 -6.83 10.24
N PRO A 36 16.63 -6.15 11.04
CA PRO A 36 16.66 -4.68 11.21
C PRO A 36 16.44 -3.87 9.92
N GLY A 37 15.16 -3.69 9.53
CA GLY A 37 14.76 -2.83 8.41
C GLY A 37 14.78 -3.47 7.02
N ARG A 38 14.83 -4.81 6.92
CA ARG A 38 14.64 -5.54 5.65
C ARG A 38 13.18 -5.90 5.44
N ALA A 39 12.66 -5.55 4.28
CA ALA A 39 11.34 -5.93 3.85
C ALA A 39 11.24 -7.44 3.53
N GLY A 40 10.30 -8.11 4.20
CA GLY A 40 9.92 -9.49 3.94
C GLY A 40 9.17 -9.63 2.63
N ILE A 41 9.84 -10.08 1.57
CA ILE A 41 9.26 -10.15 0.21
C ILE A 41 7.98 -11.01 0.17
N ASP A 42 7.99 -12.17 0.82
CA ASP A 42 6.83 -13.07 0.89
C ASP A 42 5.66 -12.42 1.63
N ARG A 43 5.94 -11.77 2.76
CA ARG A 43 4.93 -11.05 3.55
C ARG A 43 4.29 -9.93 2.74
N ILE A 44 5.09 -9.12 2.05
CA ILE A 44 4.62 -8.00 1.24
C ILE A 44 3.78 -8.49 0.06
N ALA A 45 4.26 -9.52 -0.64
CA ALA A 45 3.50 -10.15 -1.72
C ALA A 45 2.12 -10.60 -1.23
N ASN A 46 2.07 -11.26 -0.06
CA ASN A 46 0.82 -11.73 0.55
C ASN A 46 -0.11 -10.58 0.95
N ILE A 47 0.41 -9.53 1.60
CA ILE A 47 -0.39 -8.37 2.05
C ILE A 47 -1.10 -7.68 0.89
N PHE A 48 -0.42 -7.56 -0.26
CA PHE A 48 -1.01 -6.94 -1.44
C PHE A 48 -1.68 -7.93 -2.40
N GLY A 49 -1.77 -9.22 -2.04
CA GLY A 49 -2.38 -10.26 -2.87
C GLY A 49 -1.69 -10.45 -4.23
N MET A 50 -0.37 -10.26 -4.28
CA MET A 50 0.43 -10.35 -5.51
C MET A 50 1.32 -11.59 -5.52
N SER A 51 1.60 -12.10 -6.72
CA SER A 51 2.73 -13.04 -6.89
C SER A 51 4.07 -12.30 -6.74
N LYS A 52 5.16 -13.01 -6.40
CA LYS A 52 6.52 -12.44 -6.43
C LYS A 52 6.89 -11.86 -7.79
N THR A 53 6.42 -12.48 -8.88
CA THR A 53 6.64 -11.96 -10.24
C THR A 53 5.95 -10.61 -10.41
N GLN A 54 4.69 -10.50 -10.00
CA GLN A 54 3.94 -9.24 -10.09
C GLN A 54 4.57 -8.16 -9.19
N LEU A 55 4.99 -8.51 -7.98
CA LEU A 55 5.70 -7.60 -7.08
C LEU A 55 7.02 -7.10 -7.70
N ALA A 56 7.82 -8.00 -8.29
CA ALA A 56 9.05 -7.61 -8.99
C ALA A 56 8.77 -6.61 -10.13
N THR A 57 7.74 -6.87 -10.93
CA THR A 57 7.29 -5.96 -11.98
C THR A 57 6.86 -4.61 -11.41
N THR A 58 6.09 -4.58 -10.32
CA THR A 58 5.66 -3.33 -9.64
C THR A 58 6.86 -2.51 -9.15
N LEU A 59 7.93 -3.18 -8.71
CA LEU A 59 9.18 -2.56 -8.23
C LEU A 59 10.15 -2.16 -9.34
N GLY A 60 9.86 -2.49 -10.61
CA GLY A 60 10.78 -2.26 -11.73
C GLY A 60 12.01 -3.17 -11.69
N LEU A 61 11.87 -4.35 -11.09
CA LEU A 61 12.94 -5.34 -10.97
C LEU A 61 12.68 -6.52 -11.92
N GLY A 62 13.76 -7.19 -12.34
CA GLY A 62 13.64 -8.44 -13.09
C GLY A 62 12.96 -9.53 -12.25
N ARG A 63 12.19 -10.41 -12.90
CA ARG A 63 11.37 -11.45 -12.23
C ARG A 63 12.14 -12.27 -11.20
N ASP A 64 13.37 -12.65 -11.51
CA ASP A 64 14.20 -13.50 -10.64
C ASP A 64 14.87 -12.75 -9.49
N SER A 65 14.67 -11.43 -9.37
CA SER A 65 15.28 -10.62 -8.30
C SER A 65 14.71 -10.98 -6.93
N LEU A 66 13.47 -11.50 -6.90
CA LEU A 66 12.75 -11.81 -5.67
C LEU A 66 12.73 -13.31 -5.31
N TYR A 67 13.16 -14.20 -6.21
CA TYR A 67 13.18 -15.64 -5.97
C TYR A 67 14.47 -16.13 -5.31
N LYS A 68 15.62 -15.47 -5.58
CA LYS A 68 16.89 -15.85 -4.94
C LYS A 68 17.11 -15.02 -3.69
N ALA A 69 17.24 -15.67 -2.52
CA ALA A 69 17.38 -15.00 -1.23
C ALA A 69 18.46 -13.89 -1.22
N LYS A 70 19.65 -14.15 -1.78
CA LYS A 70 20.72 -13.14 -1.89
C LYS A 70 20.32 -11.91 -2.72
N ARG A 71 19.56 -12.09 -3.79
CA ARG A 71 19.08 -10.96 -4.63
C ARG A 71 17.92 -10.22 -3.97
N ALA A 72 17.02 -10.95 -3.32
CA ALA A 72 15.92 -10.39 -2.56
C ALA A 72 16.43 -9.52 -1.39
N ALA A 73 17.52 -9.94 -0.75
CA ALA A 73 18.18 -9.22 0.33
C ALA A 73 19.17 -8.13 -0.15
N SER A 74 19.40 -8.00 -1.46
CA SER A 74 20.32 -6.98 -1.98
C SER A 74 19.82 -5.57 -1.68
N GLU A 75 20.75 -4.64 -1.47
CA GLU A 75 20.43 -3.24 -1.16
C GLU A 75 19.54 -2.60 -2.21
N LYS A 76 19.80 -2.87 -3.50
CA LYS A 76 18.96 -2.40 -4.61
C LYS A 76 17.51 -2.86 -4.47
N THR A 77 17.29 -4.17 -4.26
CA THR A 77 15.93 -4.72 -4.11
C THR A 77 15.25 -4.12 -2.89
N GLN A 78 15.93 -4.11 -1.74
CA GLN A 78 15.38 -3.62 -0.49
C GLN A 78 15.05 -2.12 -0.55
N THR A 79 15.84 -1.34 -1.27
CA THR A 79 15.57 0.08 -1.52
C THR A 79 14.31 0.26 -2.36
N ARG A 80 14.15 -0.48 -3.47
CA ARG A 80 12.91 -0.43 -4.26
C ARG A 80 11.68 -0.77 -3.45
N VAL A 81 11.79 -1.78 -2.58
CA VAL A 81 10.68 -2.19 -1.73
C VAL A 81 10.33 -1.09 -0.74
N ARG A 82 11.32 -0.51 -0.05
CA ARG A 82 11.08 0.62 0.87
C ARG A 82 10.45 1.82 0.17
N GLU A 83 10.96 2.21 -0.99
CA GLU A 83 10.42 3.33 -1.78
C GLU A 83 8.93 3.12 -2.10
N MET A 84 8.55 1.93 -2.56
CA MET A 84 7.16 1.58 -2.83
C MET A 84 6.31 1.63 -1.54
N LEU A 85 6.81 1.02 -0.46
CA LEU A 85 6.08 0.97 0.81
C LEU A 85 5.87 2.35 1.41
N GLU A 86 6.87 3.23 1.39
CA GLU A 86 6.76 4.59 1.91
C GLU A 86 5.68 5.39 1.18
N VAL A 87 5.58 5.26 -0.15
CA VAL A 87 4.51 5.89 -0.92
C VAL A 87 3.14 5.32 -0.53
N ILE A 88 3.00 3.99 -0.52
CA ILE A 88 1.73 3.33 -0.19
C ILE A 88 1.25 3.75 1.20
N VAL A 89 2.15 3.65 2.19
CA VAL A 89 1.85 3.93 3.59
C VAL A 89 1.33 5.36 3.75
N ARG A 90 1.93 6.35 3.08
CA ARG A 90 1.48 7.76 3.12
C ARG A 90 0.07 7.98 2.57
N VAL A 91 -0.34 7.20 1.56
CA VAL A 91 -1.66 7.39 0.94
C VAL A 91 -2.77 6.55 1.58
N VAL A 92 -2.44 5.51 2.35
CA VAL A 92 -3.43 4.65 3.04
C VAL A 92 -4.52 5.42 3.80
N PRO A 93 -4.21 6.47 4.59
CA PRO A 93 -5.22 7.17 5.40
C PRO A 93 -6.37 7.77 4.60
N TRP A 94 -6.10 8.26 3.38
CA TRP A 94 -7.09 8.94 2.54
C TRP A 94 -7.49 8.14 1.28
N ALA A 95 -6.73 7.10 0.91
CA ALA A 95 -7.10 6.18 -0.15
C ALA A 95 -8.22 5.20 0.26
N GLY A 96 -8.47 5.02 1.56
CA GLY A 96 -9.51 4.12 2.06
C GLY A 96 -9.03 2.69 2.35
N GLY A 97 -7.73 2.50 2.57
CA GLY A 97 -7.12 1.22 2.94
C GLY A 97 -5.96 0.78 2.04
N GLN A 98 -5.28 -0.31 2.40
CA GLN A 98 -4.12 -0.83 1.67
C GLN A 98 -4.45 -1.25 0.22
N PRO A 99 -5.56 -1.95 -0.08
CA PRO A 99 -5.90 -2.30 -1.46
C PRO A 99 -6.12 -1.08 -2.35
N GLN A 100 -6.81 -0.07 -1.83
CA GLN A 100 -7.09 1.18 -2.53
C GLN A 100 -5.83 2.03 -2.71
N ALA A 101 -4.96 2.07 -1.70
CA ALA A 101 -3.65 2.72 -1.79
C ALA A 101 -2.78 2.09 -2.88
N MET A 102 -2.78 0.76 -2.99
CA MET A 102 -2.09 0.06 -4.07
C MET A 102 -2.72 0.35 -5.44
N ALA A 103 -4.06 0.36 -5.53
CA ALA A 103 -4.74 0.72 -6.77
C ALA A 103 -4.39 2.15 -7.22
N TRP A 104 -4.39 3.11 -6.30
CA TRP A 104 -3.95 4.48 -6.54
C TRP A 104 -2.50 4.53 -7.02
N TYR A 105 -1.59 3.86 -6.32
CA TYR A 105 -0.16 3.82 -6.66
C TYR A 105 0.09 3.34 -8.10
N ARG A 106 -0.66 2.35 -8.55
CA ARG A 106 -0.51 1.72 -9.87
C ARG A 106 -1.22 2.44 -11.00
N ALA A 107 -2.38 3.03 -10.72
CA ALA A 107 -3.31 3.46 -11.77
C ALA A 107 -3.67 4.95 -11.74
N GLN A 108 -3.45 5.66 -10.63
CA GLN A 108 -3.83 7.08 -10.57
C GLN A 108 -2.77 7.95 -11.27
N PRO A 109 -3.15 8.69 -12.33
CA PRO A 109 -2.26 9.69 -12.92
C PRO A 109 -2.07 10.87 -11.96
N ILE A 110 -0.84 11.36 -11.85
CA ILE A 110 -0.50 12.55 -11.05
C ILE A 110 -0.21 13.70 -12.02
N ALA A 111 -1.12 14.67 -12.07
CA ALA A 111 -1.05 15.81 -13.01
C ALA A 111 0.29 16.58 -12.90
N ALA A 112 0.80 16.77 -11.68
CA ALA A 112 2.08 17.45 -11.42
C ALA A 112 3.30 16.73 -12.04
N PHE A 113 3.15 15.47 -12.47
CA PHE A 113 4.20 14.67 -13.08
C PHE A 113 3.87 14.27 -14.52
N GLY A 114 3.04 15.06 -15.22
CA GLY A 114 2.64 14.78 -16.60
C GLY A 114 1.81 13.51 -16.71
N ASP A 115 0.81 13.38 -15.83
CA ASP A 115 -0.14 12.26 -15.74
C ASP A 115 0.50 10.88 -15.52
N ARG A 116 1.72 10.86 -15.01
CA ARG A 116 2.42 9.64 -14.65
C ARG A 116 1.93 9.09 -13.31
N THR A 117 1.92 7.76 -13.19
CA THR A 117 1.58 7.09 -11.94
C THR A 117 2.77 7.08 -10.98
N ALA A 118 2.48 6.94 -9.68
CA ALA A 118 3.52 6.75 -8.67
C ALA A 118 4.38 5.51 -8.97
N GLU A 119 3.77 4.40 -9.40
CA GLU A 119 4.48 3.19 -9.85
C GLU A 119 5.51 3.51 -10.93
N ALA A 120 5.14 4.28 -11.96
CA ALA A 120 6.05 4.62 -13.04
C ALA A 120 7.25 5.46 -12.54
N LEU A 121 7.03 6.39 -11.62
CA LEU A 121 8.07 7.25 -11.06
C LEU A 121 9.02 6.46 -10.14
N VAL A 122 8.49 5.59 -9.28
CA VAL A 122 9.32 4.71 -8.43
C VAL A 122 10.21 3.82 -9.29
N LYS A 123 9.68 3.21 -10.36
CA LYS A 123 10.48 2.39 -11.30
C LYS A 123 11.67 3.15 -11.90
N GLU A 124 11.53 4.46 -12.10
CA GLU A 124 12.61 5.33 -12.61
C GLU A 124 13.60 5.79 -11.55
N GLY A 125 13.45 5.42 -10.27
CA GLY A 125 14.30 5.97 -9.20
C GLY A 125 13.84 7.34 -8.72
N LYS A 126 12.64 7.77 -9.08
CA LYS A 126 12.06 9.06 -8.73
C LYS A 126 11.06 8.94 -7.57
N ALA A 127 11.32 8.05 -6.62
CA ALA A 127 10.45 7.89 -5.45
C ALA A 127 10.49 9.12 -4.52
N ALA A 128 11.62 9.83 -4.45
CA ALA A 128 11.75 11.07 -3.68
C ALA A 128 10.74 12.14 -4.11
N VAL A 129 10.62 12.41 -5.42
CA VAL A 129 9.68 13.46 -5.88
C VAL A 129 8.22 13.14 -5.59
N VAL A 130 7.83 11.85 -5.64
CA VAL A 130 6.48 11.41 -5.26
C VAL A 130 6.25 11.66 -3.76
N ARG A 131 7.24 11.30 -2.95
CA ARG A 131 7.22 11.51 -1.49
C ARG A 131 7.08 12.99 -1.14
N ASP A 132 7.90 13.84 -1.74
CA ASP A 132 7.87 15.29 -1.50
C ASP A 132 6.52 15.90 -1.91
N TYR A 133 5.95 15.46 -3.04
CA TYR A 133 4.61 15.86 -3.47
C TYR A 133 3.53 15.44 -2.49
N LEU A 134 3.56 14.19 -2.00
CA LEU A 134 2.62 13.72 -0.99
C LEU A 134 2.76 14.46 0.34
N ASP A 135 3.98 14.83 0.71
CA ASP A 135 4.24 15.62 1.93
C ASP A 135 3.68 17.03 1.77
N PHE A 136 3.85 17.66 0.61
CA PHE A 136 3.21 18.94 0.28
C PHE A 136 1.68 18.87 0.37
N LEU A 137 1.06 17.83 -0.22
CA LEU A 137 -0.40 17.63 -0.09
C LEU A 137 -0.84 17.46 1.37
N SER A 138 -0.03 16.79 2.19
CA SER A 138 -0.33 16.59 3.61
C SER A 138 -0.26 17.89 4.41
N GLN A 139 0.63 18.82 4.03
CA GLN A 139 0.76 20.14 4.66
C GLN A 139 -0.40 21.08 4.29
N GLY A 140 -0.97 20.94 3.09
CA GLY A 140 -2.13 21.73 2.65
C GLY A 140 -3.48 21.28 3.23
N ASN A 141 -3.53 20.16 3.95
CA ASN A 141 -4.79 19.53 4.40
C ASN A 141 -4.98 19.54 5.94
N PHE A 142 -4.33 20.50 6.63
CA PHE A 142 -4.59 20.85 8.03
C PHE A 142 -4.82 22.37 8.16
N ALA A 143 -5.96 22.86 7.68
CA ALA A 143 -6.53 24.15 8.07
C ALA A 143 -8.05 24.08 7.97
#